data_AF-A0A848UBY9-F1
#
_entry.id   AF-A0A848UBY9-F1
#
_cell.length_a   1.000
_cell.length_b   1.000
_cell.length_c   1.000
_cell.angle_alpha   90.00
_cell.angle_beta   90.00
_cell.angle_gamma   90.00
#
_symmetry.space_group_name_H-M   'P 1'
#
loop_
_entity.id
_entity.type
_entity.pdbx_description
1 polymer ?
#
loop_
_entity_poly.entity_id
_entity_poly.type
_entity_poly.pdbx_seq_one_letter_code
_entity_poly.pdbx_strand_id
1 'polypeptide(L)'
;MSQADSEQQLRIWKDLAISKQVLMNEAAQALNLKDDFTAEDLRSALDAAIKRARDADADMAESRNRASEEIGKMQAEVKATIKSRTEAEAQRDHALAEKESAEQALAVGRKDNAEALRKAKRAVEEKQKELKAINTALADTPENIVKKLKTLKKQKLDEATARKNAEDANRKLKKENKQQKEELDTLSELKEQAASLLAAYRELRTWADEIEVKSDAEEPAPKAEAKLLSAIETLTAGADEAEEKREAATA
;
A
#
# COMPACT_ATOMS: atom_id res chain seq x y z
N MET A 1 28.08 -22.19 138.16
CA MET A 1 28.17 -21.11 137.15
C MET A 1 28.82 -19.90 137.81
N SER A 2 29.76 -19.25 137.15
CA SER A 2 30.45 -18.05 137.66
C SER A 2 29.52 -16.83 137.55
N GLN A 3 29.52 -15.94 138.55
CA GLN A 3 28.70 -14.73 138.58
C GLN A 3 28.92 -13.83 137.34
N ALA A 4 30.14 -13.81 136.80
CA ALA A 4 30.46 -13.08 135.56
C ALA A 4 29.75 -13.63 134.32
N ASP A 5 29.53 -14.95 134.27
CA ASP A 5 28.84 -15.63 133.18
C ASP A 5 27.32 -15.32 133.23
N SER A 6 26.75 -15.23 134.44
CA SER A 6 25.37 -14.81 134.65
C SER A 6 25.13 -13.34 134.26
N GLU A 7 26.07 -12.43 134.54
CA GLU A 7 25.96 -11.01 134.14
C GLU A 7 26.06 -10.83 132.62
N GLN A 8 26.95 -11.58 131.96
CA GLN A 8 27.08 -11.57 130.51
C GLN A 8 25.80 -12.09 129.82
N GLN A 9 25.24 -13.19 130.32
CA GLN A 9 23.95 -13.69 129.84
C GLN A 9 22.86 -12.62 130.00
N LEU A 10 22.79 -11.94 131.14
CA LEU A 10 21.77 -10.92 131.40
C LEU A 10 21.88 -9.70 130.46
N ARG A 11 23.11 -9.31 130.06
CA ARG A 11 23.32 -8.30 129.01
C ARG A 11 22.82 -8.76 127.65
N ILE A 12 23.14 -9.99 127.26
CA ILE A 12 22.67 -10.58 125.98
C ILE A 12 21.14 -10.63 125.95
N TRP A 13 20.49 -11.03 127.04
CA TRP A 13 19.03 -11.04 127.13
C TRP A 13 18.42 -9.63 127.03
N LYS A 14 19.06 -8.62 127.62
CA LYS A 14 18.64 -7.22 127.51
C LYS A 14 18.76 -6.70 126.09
N ASP A 15 19.89 -6.92 125.43
CA ASP A 15 20.11 -6.47 124.05
C ASP A 15 19.16 -7.17 123.08
N LEU A 16 18.90 -8.47 123.28
CA LEU A 16 17.91 -9.22 122.52
C LEU A 16 16.49 -8.66 122.73
N ALA A 17 16.13 -8.32 123.97
CA ALA A 17 14.83 -7.73 124.28
C ALA A 17 14.65 -6.35 123.64
N ILE A 18 15.68 -5.50 123.69
CA ILE A 18 15.68 -4.17 123.05
C ILE A 18 15.56 -4.32 121.53
N SER A 19 16.38 -5.18 120.93
CA SER A 19 16.34 -5.45 119.48
C SER A 19 14.97 -5.95 119.04
N LYS A 20 14.37 -6.88 119.80
CA LYS A 20 13.00 -7.35 119.57
C LYS A 20 11.98 -6.22 119.66
N GLN A 21 12.08 -5.35 120.66
CA GLN A 21 11.16 -4.23 120.83
C GLN A 21 11.26 -3.21 119.68
N VAL A 22 12.48 -2.90 119.23
CA VAL A 22 12.72 -2.04 118.07
C VAL A 22 12.08 -2.66 116.82
N LEU A 23 12.34 -3.94 116.55
CA LEU A 23 11.78 -4.64 115.39
C LEU A 23 10.24 -4.72 115.43
N MET A 24 9.65 -4.96 116.61
CA MET A 24 8.19 -4.96 116.77
C MET A 24 7.58 -3.59 116.50
N ASN A 25 8.22 -2.52 116.98
CA ASN A 25 7.75 -1.14 116.76
C ASN A 25 7.90 -0.72 115.29
N GLU A 26 9.00 -1.06 114.62
CA GLU A 26 9.21 -0.77 113.20
C GLU A 26 8.19 -1.52 112.32
N ALA A 27 7.94 -2.80 112.62
CA ALA A 27 6.93 -3.58 111.91
C ALA A 27 5.51 -3.02 112.14
N ALA A 28 5.20 -2.59 113.36
CA ALA A 28 3.92 -1.95 113.68
C ALA A 28 3.74 -0.62 112.93
N GLN A 29 4.78 0.20 112.85
CA GLN A 29 4.76 1.44 112.06
C GLN A 29 4.59 1.16 110.57
N ALA A 30 5.31 0.19 110.00
CA ALA A 30 5.18 -0.17 108.59
C ALA A 30 3.78 -0.70 108.23
N LEU A 31 3.11 -1.35 109.19
CA LEU A 31 1.74 -1.85 109.06
C LEU A 31 0.67 -0.83 109.50
N ASN A 32 1.08 0.38 109.90
CA ASN A 32 0.21 1.44 110.43
C ASN A 32 -0.69 0.98 111.60
N LEU A 33 -0.12 0.22 112.54
CA LEU A 33 -0.80 -0.14 113.79
C LEU A 33 -0.78 1.04 114.77
N LYS A 34 -1.77 1.08 115.67
CA LYS A 34 -1.86 2.08 116.74
C LYS A 34 -0.80 1.84 117.81
N ASP A 35 -0.47 2.87 118.59
CA ASP A 35 0.59 2.84 119.61
C ASP A 35 0.35 1.81 120.74
N ASP A 36 -0.89 1.32 120.90
CA ASP A 36 -1.32 0.35 121.91
C ASP A 36 -1.58 -1.07 121.34
N PHE A 37 -0.83 -1.45 120.30
CA PHE A 37 -0.99 -2.76 119.66
C PHE A 37 -0.56 -3.94 120.55
N THR A 38 -1.28 -5.05 120.46
CA THR A 38 -0.89 -6.32 121.09
C THR A 38 -0.03 -7.16 120.14
N ALA A 39 0.66 -8.17 120.67
CA ALA A 39 1.40 -9.12 119.84
C ALA A 39 0.50 -9.87 118.84
N GLU A 40 -0.79 -10.06 119.17
CA GLU A 40 -1.77 -10.67 118.29
C GLU A 40 -2.19 -9.73 117.16
N ASP A 41 -2.35 -8.42 117.45
CA ASP A 41 -2.64 -7.41 116.42
C ASP A 41 -1.50 -7.31 115.40
N LEU A 42 -0.25 -7.32 115.87
CA LEU A 42 0.93 -7.32 114.99
C LEU A 42 0.97 -8.56 114.12
N ARG A 43 0.71 -9.75 114.70
CA ARG A 43 0.70 -11.01 113.95
C ARG A 43 -0.40 -11.03 112.90
N SER A 44 -1.62 -10.64 113.26
CA SER A 44 -2.76 -10.59 112.35
C SER A 44 -2.52 -9.62 111.19
N ALA A 45 -1.95 -8.44 111.46
CA ALA A 45 -1.60 -7.47 110.43
C ALA A 45 -0.48 -7.95 109.51
N LEU A 46 0.54 -8.64 110.05
CA LEU A 46 1.58 -9.28 109.24
C LEU A 46 0.99 -10.35 108.33
N ASP A 47 0.13 -11.23 108.86
CA ASP A 47 -0.52 -12.29 108.07
C ASP A 47 -1.41 -11.70 106.97
N ALA A 48 -2.14 -10.62 107.26
CA ALA A 48 -2.95 -9.90 106.27
C ALA A 48 -2.09 -9.23 105.18
N ALA A 49 -0.95 -8.63 105.56
CA ALA A 49 -0.02 -8.00 104.61
C ALA A 49 0.67 -9.04 103.72
N ILE A 50 1.11 -10.16 104.29
CA ILE A 50 1.68 -11.30 103.54
C ILE A 50 0.65 -11.86 102.58
N LYS A 51 -0.60 -12.04 103.02
CA LYS A 51 -1.68 -12.50 102.15
C LYS A 51 -1.93 -11.52 101.01
N ARG A 52 -2.04 -10.21 101.29
CA ARG A 52 -2.23 -9.18 100.26
C ARG A 52 -1.07 -9.15 99.26
N ALA A 53 0.17 -9.30 99.71
CA ALA A 53 1.33 -9.37 98.84
C ALA A 53 1.26 -10.59 97.90
N ARG A 54 0.91 -11.76 98.45
CA ARG A 54 0.72 -12.99 97.65
C ARG A 54 -0.42 -12.86 96.64
N ASP A 55 -1.54 -12.29 97.05
CA ASP A 55 -2.70 -12.07 96.18
C ASP A 55 -2.33 -11.08 95.06
N ALA A 56 -1.62 -9.98 95.38
CA ALA A 56 -1.14 -9.02 94.39
C ALA A 56 -0.12 -9.61 93.41
N ASP A 57 0.81 -10.43 93.88
CA ASP A 57 1.77 -11.13 93.02
C ASP A 57 1.05 -12.10 92.06
N ALA A 58 0.03 -12.80 92.56
CA ALA A 58 -0.81 -13.68 91.75
C ALA A 58 -1.60 -12.90 90.68
N ASP A 59 -2.23 -11.79 91.07
CA ASP A 59 -2.98 -10.92 90.16
C ASP A 59 -2.06 -10.29 89.10
N MET A 60 -0.84 -9.86 89.48
CA MET A 60 0.14 -9.33 88.55
C MET A 60 0.62 -10.40 87.55
N ALA A 61 0.86 -11.62 88.02
CA ALA A 61 1.24 -12.73 87.15
C ALA A 61 0.11 -13.07 86.16
N GLU A 62 -1.13 -13.12 86.63
CA GLU A 62 -2.29 -13.37 85.78
C GLU A 62 -2.48 -12.25 84.74
N SER A 63 -2.43 -10.99 85.17
CA SER A 63 -2.53 -9.82 84.29
C SER A 63 -1.43 -9.81 83.22
N ARG A 64 -0.19 -10.13 83.59
CA ARG A 64 0.93 -10.23 82.66
C ARG A 64 0.74 -11.36 81.65
N ASN A 65 0.21 -12.50 82.08
CA ASN A 65 -0.09 -13.63 81.20
C ASN A 65 -1.18 -13.25 80.19
N ARG A 66 -2.29 -12.67 80.66
CA ARG A 66 -3.38 -12.19 79.79
C ARG A 66 -2.89 -11.15 78.78
N ALA A 67 -2.12 -10.15 79.22
CA ALA A 67 -1.56 -9.15 78.33
C ALA A 67 -0.62 -9.77 77.28
N SER A 68 0.19 -10.76 77.66
CA SER A 68 1.08 -11.46 76.72
C SER A 68 0.29 -12.27 75.68
N GLU A 69 -0.80 -12.92 76.09
CA GLU A 69 -1.70 -13.63 75.18
C GLU A 69 -2.41 -12.68 74.20
N GLU A 70 -2.90 -11.53 74.68
CA GLU A 70 -3.53 -10.50 73.85
C GLU A 70 -2.56 -9.89 72.84
N ILE A 71 -1.33 -9.57 73.27
CA ILE A 71 -0.28 -9.12 72.36
C ILE A 71 0.01 -10.18 71.30
N GLY A 72 0.09 -11.46 71.68
CA GLY A 72 0.28 -12.56 70.75
C GLY A 72 -0.84 -12.65 69.71
N LYS A 73 -2.11 -12.52 70.14
CA LYS A 73 -3.28 -12.50 69.24
C LYS A 73 -3.23 -11.31 68.29
N MET A 74 -2.96 -10.10 68.79
CA MET A 74 -2.84 -8.90 67.97
C MET A 74 -1.71 -9.01 66.94
N GLN A 75 -0.55 -9.53 67.34
CA GLN A 75 0.57 -9.73 66.41
C GLN A 75 0.22 -10.74 65.31
N ALA A 76 -0.50 -11.82 65.64
CA ALA A 76 -0.97 -12.78 64.66
C ALA A 76 -1.97 -12.16 63.68
N GLU A 77 -2.92 -11.36 64.17
CA GLU A 77 -3.91 -10.67 63.35
C GLU A 77 -3.29 -9.62 62.42
N VAL A 78 -2.33 -8.84 62.92
CA VAL A 78 -1.57 -7.88 62.11
C VAL A 78 -0.80 -8.61 61.02
N LYS A 79 -0.14 -9.72 61.34
CA LYS A 79 0.59 -10.53 60.34
C LYS A 79 -0.35 -11.09 59.28
N ALA A 80 -1.51 -11.60 59.67
CA ALA A 80 -2.53 -12.10 58.75
C ALA A 80 -3.05 -10.98 57.83
N THR A 81 -3.33 -9.81 58.40
CA THR A 81 -3.82 -8.64 57.67
C THR A 81 -2.79 -8.12 56.66
N ILE A 82 -1.51 -8.01 57.06
CA ILE A 82 -0.43 -7.60 56.15
C ILE A 82 -0.32 -8.59 54.98
N LYS A 83 -0.33 -9.89 55.26
CA LYS A 83 -0.27 -10.91 54.21
C LYS A 83 -1.45 -10.79 53.24
N SER A 84 -2.67 -10.71 53.77
CA SER A 84 -3.87 -10.56 52.96
C SER A 84 -3.85 -9.27 52.12
N ARG A 85 -3.37 -8.17 52.70
CA ARG A 85 -3.21 -6.90 51.98
C ARG A 85 -2.19 -7.01 50.85
N THR A 86 -1.03 -7.61 51.08
CA THR A 86 -0.02 -7.82 50.03
C THR A 86 -0.56 -8.69 48.90
N GLU A 87 -1.30 -9.76 49.22
CA GLU A 87 -1.93 -10.62 48.22
C GLU A 87 -2.99 -9.86 47.41
N ALA A 88 -3.82 -9.05 48.07
CA ALA A 88 -4.83 -8.22 47.42
C ALA A 88 -4.22 -7.12 46.52
N GLU A 89 -3.14 -6.48 46.98
CA GLU A 89 -2.38 -5.50 46.19
C GLU A 89 -1.76 -6.16 44.94
N ALA A 90 -1.19 -7.37 45.07
CA ALA A 90 -0.65 -8.12 43.95
C ALA A 90 -1.74 -8.53 42.93
N GLN A 91 -2.90 -8.97 43.41
CA GLN A 91 -4.05 -9.30 42.53
C GLN A 91 -4.57 -8.07 41.80
N ARG A 92 -4.66 -6.92 42.48
CA ARG A 92 -5.05 -5.65 41.87
C ARG A 92 -4.08 -5.25 40.77
N ASP A 93 -2.78 -5.33 41.04
CA ASP A 93 -1.76 -4.92 40.08
C ASP A 93 -1.75 -5.84 38.84
N HIS A 94 -1.96 -7.15 39.03
CA HIS A 94 -2.17 -8.09 37.94
C HIS A 94 -3.41 -7.75 37.10
N ALA A 95 -4.55 -7.51 37.75
CA ALA A 95 -5.80 -7.16 37.07
C ALA A 95 -5.70 -5.84 36.29
N LEU A 96 -4.96 -4.85 36.82
CA LEU A 96 -4.67 -3.60 36.12
C LEU A 96 -3.82 -3.84 34.87
N ALA A 97 -2.76 -4.64 34.96
CA ALA A 97 -1.91 -4.98 33.84
C ALA A 97 -2.68 -5.74 32.73
N GLU A 98 -3.53 -6.70 33.11
CA GLU A 98 -4.38 -7.42 32.16
C GLU A 98 -5.39 -6.50 31.49
N LYS A 99 -6.02 -5.59 32.25
CA LYS A 99 -6.94 -4.60 31.71
C LYS A 99 -6.25 -3.69 30.70
N GLU A 100 -5.07 -3.16 31.03
CA GLU A 100 -4.30 -2.30 30.12
C GLU A 100 -3.91 -3.05 28.84
N SER A 101 -3.48 -4.31 28.95
CA SER A 101 -3.16 -5.16 27.80
C SER A 101 -4.40 -5.42 26.92
N ALA A 102 -5.54 -5.73 27.52
CA ALA A 102 -6.80 -5.94 26.80
C ALA A 102 -7.28 -4.66 26.10
N GLU A 103 -7.16 -3.49 26.74
CA GLU A 103 -7.50 -2.20 26.14
C GLU A 103 -6.59 -1.87 24.95
N GLN A 104 -5.29 -2.13 25.06
CA GLN A 104 -4.35 -1.97 23.94
C GLN A 104 -4.69 -2.93 22.80
N ALA A 105 -4.97 -4.20 23.08
CA ALA A 105 -5.37 -5.18 22.08
C ALA A 105 -6.67 -4.77 21.36
N LEU A 106 -7.65 -4.23 22.09
CA LEU A 106 -8.89 -3.70 21.52
C LEU A 106 -8.64 -2.47 20.64
N ALA A 107 -7.76 -1.55 21.07
CA ALA A 107 -7.42 -0.36 20.30
C ALA A 107 -6.74 -0.74 18.96
N VAL A 108 -5.78 -1.66 19.01
CA VAL A 108 -5.11 -2.21 17.82
C VAL A 108 -6.12 -2.93 16.93
N GLY A 109 -6.91 -3.85 17.49
CA GLY A 109 -7.92 -4.59 16.72
C GLY A 109 -8.96 -3.69 16.04
N ARG A 110 -9.38 -2.60 16.70
CA ARG A 110 -10.27 -1.59 16.09
C ARG A 110 -9.61 -0.86 14.92
N LYS A 111 -8.34 -0.50 15.06
CA LYS A 111 -7.57 0.16 14.01
C LYS A 111 -7.38 -0.77 12.80
N ASP A 112 -6.96 -2.01 13.04
CA ASP A 112 -6.74 -3.01 12.00
C ASP A 112 -8.04 -3.33 11.27
N ASN A 113 -9.15 -3.47 11.99
CA ASN A 113 -10.47 -3.68 11.38
C ASN A 113 -10.91 -2.47 10.54
N ALA A 114 -10.67 -1.24 11.01
CA ALA A 114 -10.98 -0.03 10.24
C ALA A 114 -10.15 0.07 8.95
N GLU A 115 -8.87 -0.30 9.00
CA GLU A 115 -8.00 -0.37 7.82
C GLU A 115 -8.43 -1.47 6.84
N ALA A 116 -8.76 -2.65 7.35
CA ALA A 116 -9.30 -3.76 6.55
C ALA A 116 -10.61 -3.36 5.85
N LEU A 117 -11.54 -2.71 6.57
CA LEU A 117 -12.79 -2.20 6.00
C LEU A 117 -12.54 -1.13 4.93
N ARG A 118 -11.59 -0.22 5.14
CA ARG A 118 -11.21 0.77 4.11
C ARG A 118 -10.65 0.09 2.86
N LYS A 119 -9.78 -0.91 3.02
CA LYS A 119 -9.22 -1.68 1.91
C LYS A 119 -10.30 -2.44 1.15
N ALA A 120 -11.20 -3.11 1.87
CA ALA A 120 -12.34 -3.82 1.28
C ALA A 120 -13.27 -2.87 0.51
N LYS A 121 -13.59 -1.69 1.07
CA LYS A 121 -14.38 -0.67 0.37
C LYS A 121 -13.71 -0.21 -0.92
N ARG A 122 -12.41 0.07 -0.90
CA ARG A 122 -11.65 0.45 -2.11
C ARG A 122 -11.67 -0.65 -3.17
N ALA A 123 -11.49 -1.91 -2.76
CA ALA A 123 -11.55 -3.04 -3.68
C ALA A 123 -12.95 -3.19 -4.30
N VAL A 124 -14.02 -2.99 -3.53
CA VAL A 124 -15.40 -2.98 -4.05
C VAL A 124 -15.63 -1.83 -5.03
N GLU A 125 -15.16 -0.62 -4.72
CA GLU A 125 -15.25 0.52 -5.63
C GLU A 125 -14.50 0.30 -6.94
N GLU A 126 -13.30 -0.29 -6.87
CA GLU A 126 -12.50 -0.67 -8.04
C GLU A 126 -13.22 -1.72 -8.88
N LYS A 127 -13.76 -2.79 -8.25
CA LYS A 127 -14.56 -3.81 -8.94
C LYS A 127 -15.82 -3.24 -9.56
N GLN A 128 -16.49 -2.27 -8.92
CA GLN A 128 -17.64 -1.58 -9.50
C GLN A 128 -17.24 -0.73 -10.71
N LYS A 129 -16.09 -0.05 -10.68
CA LYS A 129 -15.56 0.68 -11.84
C LYS A 129 -15.21 -0.26 -12.98
N GLU A 130 -14.53 -1.38 -12.69
CA GLU A 130 -14.25 -2.44 -13.66
C GLU A 130 -15.54 -2.99 -14.26
N LEU A 131 -16.55 -3.32 -13.46
CA LEU A 131 -17.84 -3.80 -13.95
C LEU A 131 -18.54 -2.78 -14.82
N LYS A 132 -18.49 -1.49 -14.48
CA LYS A 132 -19.04 -0.42 -15.34
C LYS A 132 -18.27 -0.30 -16.65
N ALA A 133 -16.94 -0.40 -16.62
CA ALA A 133 -16.10 -0.39 -17.81
C ALA A 133 -16.39 -1.60 -18.71
N ILE A 134 -16.48 -2.80 -18.12
CA ILE A 134 -16.87 -4.04 -18.80
C ILE A 134 -18.26 -3.88 -19.39
N ASN A 135 -19.24 -3.38 -18.63
CA ASN A 135 -20.61 -3.19 -19.12
C ASN A 135 -20.63 -2.16 -20.26
N THR A 136 -19.84 -1.09 -20.18
CA THR A 136 -19.70 -0.10 -21.27
C THR A 136 -19.04 -0.71 -22.51
N ALA A 137 -18.01 -1.54 -22.33
CA ALA A 137 -17.32 -2.21 -23.43
C ALA A 137 -18.16 -3.32 -24.07
N LEU A 138 -18.92 -4.06 -23.29
CA LEU A 138 -19.90 -5.05 -23.75
C LEU A 138 -21.14 -4.39 -24.32
N ALA A 139 -21.48 -3.18 -23.88
CA ALA A 139 -22.48 -2.30 -24.47
C ALA A 139 -21.93 -1.59 -25.73
N ASP A 140 -21.33 -2.36 -26.64
CA ASP A 140 -21.66 -2.14 -28.05
C ASP A 140 -23.17 -2.39 -28.16
N THR A 141 -23.97 -1.35 -27.88
CA THR A 141 -25.43 -1.43 -27.95
C THR A 141 -25.82 -2.00 -29.31
N PRO A 142 -26.98 -2.68 -29.43
CA PRO A 142 -27.49 -3.09 -30.74
C PRO A 142 -27.42 -1.95 -31.77
N GLU A 143 -27.60 -0.70 -31.33
CA GLU A 143 -27.37 0.50 -32.12
C GLU A 143 -25.92 0.71 -32.60
N ASN A 144 -24.90 0.54 -31.77
CA ASN A 144 -23.50 0.65 -32.19
C ASN A 144 -23.09 -0.49 -33.13
N ILE A 145 -23.57 -1.71 -32.89
CA ILE A 145 -23.38 -2.84 -33.83
C ILE A 145 -24.06 -2.54 -35.17
N VAL A 146 -25.30 -2.05 -35.14
CA VAL A 146 -26.03 -1.66 -36.37
C VAL A 146 -25.34 -0.50 -37.09
N LYS A 147 -24.80 0.50 -36.37
CA LYS A 147 -24.00 1.59 -36.97
C LYS A 147 -22.73 1.04 -37.62
N LYS A 148 -21.97 0.18 -36.93
CA LYS A 148 -20.78 -0.47 -37.50
C LYS A 148 -21.13 -1.29 -38.74
N LEU A 149 -22.21 -2.08 -38.70
CA LEU A 149 -22.71 -2.83 -39.85
C LEU A 149 -23.13 -1.94 -41.02
N LYS A 150 -23.79 -0.80 -40.77
CA LYS A 150 -24.14 0.18 -41.80
C LYS A 150 -22.90 0.81 -42.44
N THR A 151 -21.91 1.20 -41.63
CA THR A 151 -20.64 1.72 -42.13
C THR A 151 -19.92 0.69 -42.99
N LEU A 152 -19.84 -0.56 -42.53
CA LEU A 152 -19.18 -1.64 -43.23
C LEU A 152 -19.90 -1.99 -44.55
N LYS A 153 -21.24 -1.95 -44.55
CA LYS A 153 -22.04 -2.08 -45.77
C LYS A 153 -21.79 -0.95 -46.76
N LYS A 154 -21.70 0.30 -46.28
CA LYS A 154 -21.37 1.47 -47.12
C LYS A 154 -19.98 1.33 -47.73
N GLN A 155 -18.98 1.01 -46.92
CA GLN A 155 -17.61 0.78 -47.40
C GLN A 155 -17.54 -0.30 -48.48
N LYS A 156 -18.26 -1.42 -48.32
CA LYS A 156 -18.31 -2.46 -49.36
C LYS A 156 -18.94 -1.99 -50.66
N LEU A 157 -19.99 -1.16 -50.61
CA LEU A 157 -20.62 -0.61 -51.81
C LEU A 157 -19.69 0.41 -52.50
N ASP A 158 -19.04 1.27 -51.72
CA ASP A 158 -18.09 2.26 -52.22
C ASP A 158 -16.88 1.55 -52.88
N GLU A 159 -16.35 0.49 -52.26
CA GLU A 159 -15.26 -0.33 -52.81
C GLU A 159 -15.66 -1.07 -54.09
N ALA A 160 -16.87 -1.64 -54.13
CA ALA A 160 -17.38 -2.30 -55.34
C ALA A 160 -17.58 -1.31 -56.50
N THR A 161 -18.06 -0.10 -56.20
CA THR A 161 -18.20 0.98 -57.18
C THR A 161 -16.84 1.45 -57.68
N ALA A 162 -15.87 1.62 -56.79
CA ALA A 162 -14.51 1.99 -57.15
C ALA A 162 -13.85 0.92 -58.03
N ARG A 163 -14.02 -0.37 -57.70
CA ARG A 163 -13.56 -1.49 -58.56
C ARG A 163 -14.17 -1.41 -59.95
N LYS A 164 -15.50 -1.25 -60.05
CA LYS A 164 -16.19 -1.13 -61.34
C LYS A 164 -15.68 0.05 -62.17
N ASN A 165 -15.53 1.22 -61.55
CA ASN A 165 -15.01 2.41 -62.22
C ASN A 165 -13.57 2.21 -62.71
N ALA A 166 -12.73 1.54 -61.92
CA ALA A 166 -11.37 1.19 -62.32
C ALA A 166 -11.34 0.19 -63.49
N GLU A 167 -12.22 -0.81 -63.49
CA GLU A 167 -12.37 -1.77 -64.59
C GLU A 167 -12.85 -1.09 -65.88
N ASP A 168 -13.84 -0.20 -65.78
CA ASP A 168 -14.37 0.56 -66.93
C ASP A 168 -13.31 1.52 -67.49
N ALA A 169 -12.56 2.22 -66.63
CA ALA A 169 -11.43 3.06 -67.04
C ALA A 169 -10.34 2.24 -67.75
N ASN A 170 -9.99 1.06 -67.23
CA ASN A 170 -9.01 0.18 -67.86
C ASN A 170 -9.48 -0.34 -69.23
N ARG A 171 -10.77 -0.68 -69.37
CA ARG A 171 -11.37 -1.03 -70.67
C ARG A 171 -11.31 0.13 -71.67
N LYS A 172 -11.56 1.36 -71.22
CA LYS A 172 -11.46 2.56 -72.07
C LYS A 172 -10.02 2.78 -72.53
N LEU A 173 -9.06 2.73 -71.61
CA LEU A 173 -7.63 2.84 -71.92
C LEU A 173 -7.16 1.78 -72.92
N LYS A 174 -7.63 0.53 -72.81
CA LYS A 174 -7.31 -0.51 -73.80
C LYS A 174 -7.86 -0.20 -75.20
N LYS A 175 -9.06 0.36 -75.29
CA LYS A 175 -9.65 0.77 -76.57
C LYS A 175 -8.90 1.96 -77.17
N GLU A 176 -8.62 2.98 -76.36
CA GLU A 176 -7.86 4.17 -76.78
C GLU A 176 -6.44 3.79 -77.20
N ASN A 177 -5.76 2.91 -76.46
CA ASN A 177 -4.44 2.42 -76.83
C ASN A 177 -4.47 1.64 -78.15
N LYS A 178 -5.49 0.79 -78.37
CA LYS A 178 -5.68 0.11 -79.65
C LYS A 178 -5.89 1.12 -80.80
N GLN A 179 -6.75 2.12 -80.61
CA GLN A 179 -6.99 3.17 -81.60
C GLN A 179 -5.74 3.99 -81.90
N GLN A 180 -5.01 4.42 -80.86
CA GLN A 180 -3.74 5.13 -81.02
C GLN A 180 -2.70 4.30 -81.76
N LYS A 181 -2.66 2.98 -81.52
CA LYS A 181 -1.77 2.08 -82.26
C LYS A 181 -2.16 1.99 -83.73
N GLU A 182 -3.45 1.82 -84.04
CA GLU A 182 -3.95 1.83 -85.42
C GLU A 182 -3.66 3.18 -86.12
N GLU A 183 -3.86 4.31 -85.44
CA GLU A 183 -3.52 5.63 -85.96
C GLU A 183 -2.01 5.78 -86.22
N LEU A 184 -1.16 5.28 -85.31
CA LEU A 184 0.29 5.30 -85.50
C LEU A 184 0.73 4.46 -86.70
N ASP A 185 0.15 3.26 -86.87
CA ASP A 185 0.45 2.39 -88.00
C ASP A 185 0.06 3.08 -89.33
N THR A 186 -1.13 3.69 -89.40
CA THR A 186 -1.54 4.44 -90.60
C THR A 186 -0.67 5.67 -90.89
N LEU A 187 -0.20 6.36 -89.85
CA LEU A 187 0.74 7.47 -90.00
C LEU A 187 2.12 7.00 -90.47
N SER A 188 2.57 5.81 -90.07
CA SER A 188 3.81 5.21 -90.56
C SER A 188 3.69 4.86 -92.05
N GLU A 189 2.61 4.19 -92.46
CA GLU A 189 2.34 3.90 -93.88
C GLU A 189 2.30 5.18 -94.74
N LEU A 190 1.64 6.24 -94.25
CA LEU A 190 1.56 7.51 -94.95
C LEU A 190 2.93 8.19 -95.09
N LYS A 191 3.83 8.01 -94.11
CA LYS A 191 5.20 8.50 -94.17
C LYS A 191 6.01 7.76 -95.22
N GLU A 192 5.94 6.43 -95.28
CA GLU A 192 6.62 5.65 -96.31
C GLU A 192 6.17 6.08 -97.72
N GLN A 193 4.86 6.29 -97.90
CA GLN A 193 4.31 6.82 -99.15
C GLN A 193 4.84 8.23 -99.47
N ALA A 194 4.94 9.12 -98.48
CA ALA A 194 5.50 10.46 -98.66
C ALA A 194 6.99 10.42 -99.01
N ALA A 195 7.77 9.53 -98.40
CA ALA A 195 9.18 9.33 -98.72
C ALA A 195 9.37 8.79 -100.15
N SER A 196 8.55 7.82 -100.56
CA SER A 196 8.53 7.30 -101.93
C SER A 196 8.15 8.38 -102.95
N LEU A 197 7.14 9.20 -102.65
CA LEU A 197 6.73 10.31 -103.49
C LEU A 197 7.82 11.38 -103.62
N LEU A 198 8.53 11.70 -102.52
CA LEU A 198 9.68 12.60 -102.54
C LEU A 198 10.81 12.06 -103.43
N ALA A 199 11.10 10.76 -103.34
CA ALA A 199 12.10 10.11 -104.19
C ALA A 199 11.71 10.18 -105.67
N ALA A 200 10.46 9.83 -106.01
CA ALA A 200 9.93 9.92 -107.37
C ALA A 200 9.93 11.37 -107.90
N TYR A 201 9.61 12.34 -107.04
CA TYR A 201 9.69 13.77 -107.40
C TYR A 201 11.13 14.21 -107.68
N ARG A 202 12.12 13.73 -106.91
CA ARG A 202 13.54 13.99 -107.16
C ARG A 202 14.00 13.41 -108.49
N GLU A 203 13.65 12.16 -108.77
CA GLU A 203 13.96 11.52 -110.05
C GLU A 203 13.34 12.27 -111.22
N LEU A 204 12.05 12.63 -111.11
CA LEU A 204 11.37 13.44 -112.12
C LEU A 204 12.04 14.81 -112.28
N ARG A 205 12.50 15.43 -111.19
CA ARG A 205 13.23 16.70 -111.25
C ARG A 205 14.56 16.55 -111.96
N THR A 206 15.34 15.50 -111.66
CA THR A 206 16.60 15.25 -112.37
C THR A 206 16.37 15.01 -113.86
N TRP A 207 15.32 14.27 -114.21
CA TRP A 207 14.93 14.08 -115.61
C TRP A 207 14.49 15.39 -116.29
N ALA A 208 13.69 16.21 -115.61
CA ALA A 208 13.26 17.51 -116.11
C ALA A 208 14.45 18.45 -116.32
N ASP A 209 15.38 18.52 -115.37
CA ASP A 209 16.62 19.29 -115.48
C ASP A 209 17.49 18.79 -116.64
N GLU A 210 17.58 17.47 -116.87
CA GLU A 210 18.29 16.89 -118.02
C GLU A 210 17.63 17.21 -119.38
N ILE A 211 16.30 17.29 -119.44
CA ILE A 211 15.58 17.68 -120.65
C ILE A 211 15.69 19.18 -120.90
N GLU A 212 15.58 20.00 -119.84
CA GLU A 212 15.76 21.46 -119.90
C GLU A 212 17.16 21.83 -120.42
N VAL A 213 18.17 20.99 -120.19
CA VAL A 213 19.52 21.13 -120.77
C VAL A 213 19.63 20.61 -122.22
N LYS A 214 18.76 19.68 -122.64
CA LYS A 214 18.76 19.07 -123.99
C LYS A 214 17.82 19.74 -124.99
N SER A 215 16.85 20.52 -124.51
CA SER A 215 15.93 21.30 -125.34
C SER A 215 16.11 22.79 -125.04
N ASP A 216 16.27 23.63 -126.07
CA ASP A 216 16.12 25.10 -125.98
C ASP A 216 14.63 25.45 -125.71
N ALA A 217 14.06 24.94 -124.63
CA ALA A 217 12.70 25.24 -124.20
C ALA A 217 12.68 26.63 -123.54
N GLU A 218 11.85 27.53 -124.07
CA GLU A 218 11.78 28.96 -123.66
C GLU A 218 11.16 29.19 -122.27
N GLU A 219 10.65 28.15 -121.59
CA GLU A 219 10.14 28.27 -120.21
C GLU A 219 10.71 27.20 -119.26
N PRO A 220 11.32 27.60 -118.13
CA PRO A 220 11.92 26.67 -117.16
C PRO A 220 10.84 25.90 -116.40
N ALA A 221 11.11 24.62 -116.09
CA ALA A 221 10.15 23.77 -115.39
C ALA A 221 9.85 24.31 -113.97
N PRO A 222 8.57 24.39 -113.55
CA PRO A 222 8.19 24.94 -112.25
C PRO A 222 8.92 24.24 -111.09
N LYS A 223 9.53 25.05 -110.21
CA LYS A 223 10.35 24.59 -109.09
C LYS A 223 9.51 24.57 -107.82
N ALA A 224 9.37 23.41 -107.18
CA ALA A 224 8.79 23.35 -105.84
C ALA A 224 9.65 24.12 -104.84
N GLU A 225 9.00 24.69 -103.83
CA GLU A 225 9.62 25.55 -102.83
C GLU A 225 10.59 24.74 -101.94
N ALA A 226 11.87 25.10 -101.93
CA ALA A 226 12.93 24.33 -101.25
C ALA A 226 12.68 24.12 -99.74
N LYS A 227 11.97 25.06 -99.11
CA LYS A 227 11.56 24.95 -97.70
C LYS A 227 10.53 23.84 -97.47
N LEU A 228 9.61 23.64 -98.40
CA LEU A 228 8.58 22.61 -98.31
C LEU A 228 9.19 21.22 -98.45
N LEU A 229 10.10 21.03 -99.42
CA LEU A 229 10.80 19.77 -99.63
C LEU A 229 11.70 19.41 -98.45
N SER A 230 12.44 20.38 -97.92
CA SER A 230 13.25 20.18 -96.72
C SER A 230 12.39 19.87 -95.49
N ALA A 231 11.23 20.52 -95.32
CA ALA A 231 10.34 20.22 -94.20
C ALA A 231 9.76 18.79 -94.26
N ILE A 232 9.36 18.32 -95.45
CA ILE A 232 8.87 16.94 -95.63
C ILE A 232 10.01 15.95 -95.38
N GLU A 233 11.22 16.24 -95.89
CA GLU A 233 12.39 15.38 -95.67
C GLU A 233 12.83 15.34 -94.21
N THR A 234 12.74 16.44 -93.48
CA THR A 234 13.05 16.47 -92.04
C THR A 234 11.99 15.71 -91.25
N LEU A 235 10.72 15.74 -91.69
CA LEU A 235 9.63 14.98 -91.10
C LEU A 235 9.71 13.47 -91.40
N THR A 236 10.23 13.07 -92.55
CA THR A 236 10.47 11.66 -92.90
C THR A 236 11.76 11.14 -92.27
N ALA A 237 12.87 11.89 -92.33
CA ALA A 237 14.16 11.47 -91.77
C ALA A 237 14.19 11.53 -90.23
N GLY A 238 13.54 12.53 -89.61
CA GLY A 238 13.37 12.59 -88.15
C GLY A 238 12.39 11.54 -87.61
N ALA A 239 11.65 10.85 -88.47
CA ALA A 239 10.75 9.77 -88.11
C ALA A 239 11.43 8.39 -88.09
N ASP A 240 12.37 8.12 -88.99
CA ASP A 240 13.15 6.87 -89.00
C ASP A 240 13.94 6.70 -87.68
N GLU A 241 14.52 7.77 -87.14
CA GLU A 241 15.20 7.76 -85.83
C GLU A 241 14.25 7.57 -84.63
N ALA A 242 12.96 7.85 -84.79
CA ALA A 242 11.95 7.74 -83.74
C ALA A 242 11.25 6.37 -83.74
N GLU A 243 11.19 5.70 -84.89
CA GLU A 243 10.65 4.34 -85.05
C GLU A 243 11.64 3.29 -84.52
N GLU A 244 12.94 3.42 -84.83
CA GLU A 244 14.01 2.57 -84.24
C GLU A 244 14.04 2.65 -82.71
N LYS A 245 13.80 3.83 -82.12
CA LYS A 245 13.75 4.00 -80.66
C LYS A 245 12.49 3.42 -80.02
N ARG A 246 11.38 3.29 -80.76
CA ARG A 246 10.14 2.70 -80.26
C ARG A 246 10.20 1.18 -80.27
N GLU A 247 10.73 0.56 -81.32
CA GLU A 247 10.94 -0.90 -81.36
C GLU A 247 11.87 -1.36 -80.22
N ALA A 248 12.93 -0.60 -79.95
CA ALA A 248 13.88 -0.88 -78.85
C ALA A 248 13.28 -0.71 -77.44
N ALA A 249 12.17 0.02 -77.27
CA ALA A 249 11.54 0.28 -75.98
C ALA A 249 10.37 -0.67 -75.66
N THR A 250 9.93 -1.48 -76.63
CA THR A 250 8.83 -2.45 -76.48
C THR A 250 9.26 -3.92 -76.53
N ALA A 251 10.56 -4.20 -76.74
CA ALA A 251 11.18 -5.52 -76.54
C ALA A 251 11.57 -5.73 -75.06
#